data_AF-A0A0D8HUE4-F1
#
_entry.id   AF-A0A0D8HUE4-F1
#
_cell.length_a   1.000
_cell.length_b   1.000
_cell.length_c   1.000
_cell.angle_alpha   90.00
_cell.angle_beta   90.00
_cell.angle_gamma   90.00
#
_symmetry.space_group_name_H-M   'P 1'
#
loop_
_entity.id
_entity.type
_entity.pdbx_description
1 polymer ?
#
loop_
_entity_poly.entity_id
_entity_poly.type
_entity_poly.pdbx_seq_one_letter_code
_entity_poly.pdbx_strand_id
1 'polypeptide(L)'
;MAAAGKVFAARLAGLVVLGPDGESIGRVRDVVITVRIGRQQPRVLGLVIEMFTRKRIFVPMLRVTAIEPSAVTLTTGNVSIRRFTQRPGEVLALAQVLDSHVRVDDPELTELHGVDAVVVDLGIESRRTRDWVVSKVAVRGHRGRLGRRAAIHIVDWQHVAGLTQSDLSLPGQGVAHLLLQYEGMRPADVANAMRELPEKRRHELAVALDDERLADVVQELPADDQTDLLMHLEVERAADLLEAMDPDDAADLLGELPETEAESLLQLMDPQDSEPVRRLLEHSPDTAGGLMTPEPVVLTASTTVAEALARARNYDVTPALSSMVFVVRPPTATPTGRYLGCVHLQKLLREPPASLVGGILDSDLPSLGADDSLAVVTRYFATYNLVCGPVVDDENHLIGAVTVDDVLDHLLPEDWREDDSDDEGLVR
;
A
#
# COMPACT_ATOMS: atom_id res chain seq x y z
N MET A 1 -22.33 -31.07 -20.98
CA MET A 1 -21.73 -30.24 -22.05
C MET A 1 -20.38 -30.84 -22.39
N ALA A 2 -19.83 -30.63 -23.59
CA ALA A 2 -18.52 -31.19 -23.94
C ALA A 2 -17.42 -30.44 -23.17
N ALA A 3 -16.54 -31.16 -22.46
CA ALA A 3 -15.39 -30.58 -21.79
C ALA A 3 -14.49 -29.85 -22.80
N ALA A 4 -14.06 -28.64 -22.46
CA ALA A 4 -13.22 -27.85 -23.36
C ALA A 4 -11.80 -28.42 -23.40
N GLY A 5 -11.38 -28.94 -24.56
CA GLY A 5 -9.99 -29.38 -24.80
C GLY A 5 -9.01 -28.23 -25.04
N LYS A 6 -9.51 -27.00 -25.19
CA LYS A 6 -8.75 -25.76 -25.35
C LYS A 6 -9.44 -24.65 -24.57
N VAL A 7 -8.68 -23.87 -23.81
CA VAL A 7 -9.21 -22.76 -23.03
C VAL A 7 -8.12 -21.69 -22.86
N PHE A 8 -8.55 -20.45 -22.72
CA PHE A 8 -7.66 -19.35 -22.35
C PHE A 8 -7.52 -19.29 -20.82
N ALA A 9 -6.29 -19.11 -20.33
CA ALA A 9 -5.97 -19.17 -18.91
C ALA A 9 -6.78 -18.14 -18.10
N ALA A 10 -6.97 -16.93 -18.63
CA ALA A 10 -7.73 -15.90 -17.91
C ALA A 10 -9.21 -16.29 -17.70
N ARG A 11 -9.78 -17.16 -18.55
CA ARG A 11 -11.15 -17.68 -18.35
C ARG A 11 -11.26 -18.66 -17.19
N LEU A 12 -10.14 -19.21 -16.72
CA LEU A 12 -10.14 -20.08 -15.56
C LEU A 12 -10.20 -19.28 -14.26
N ALA A 13 -9.69 -18.05 -14.25
CA ALA A 13 -9.67 -17.20 -13.07
C ALA A 13 -11.08 -17.03 -12.48
N GLY A 14 -11.20 -17.28 -11.18
CA GLY A 14 -12.45 -17.14 -10.43
C GLY A 14 -13.47 -18.27 -10.62
N LEU A 15 -13.23 -19.23 -11.53
CA LEU A 15 -14.09 -20.40 -11.69
C LEU A 15 -14.10 -21.23 -10.42
N VAL A 16 -15.29 -21.70 -10.04
CA VAL A 16 -15.46 -22.60 -8.90
C VAL A 16 -14.87 -23.96 -9.25
N VAL A 17 -14.09 -24.52 -8.33
CA VAL A 17 -13.54 -25.86 -8.45
C VAL A 17 -14.41 -26.82 -7.65
N LEU A 18 -14.99 -27.79 -8.35
CA LEU A 18 -15.91 -28.78 -7.80
C LEU A 18 -15.23 -30.14 -7.71
N GLY A 19 -15.48 -30.85 -6.61
CA GLY A 19 -15.17 -32.27 -6.52
C GLY A 19 -16.15 -33.15 -7.32
N PRO A 20 -15.92 -34.48 -7.35
CA PRO A 20 -16.74 -35.40 -8.11
C PRO A 20 -18.18 -35.50 -7.61
N ASP A 21 -18.45 -35.17 -6.34
CA ASP A 21 -19.78 -35.20 -5.73
C ASP A 21 -20.49 -33.83 -5.79
N GLY A 22 -19.87 -32.84 -6.47
CA GLY A 22 -20.40 -31.50 -6.65
C GLY A 22 -20.09 -30.53 -5.50
N GLU A 23 -19.29 -30.96 -4.53
CA GLU A 23 -18.82 -30.14 -3.43
C GLU A 23 -17.84 -29.05 -3.91
N SER A 24 -17.99 -27.83 -3.42
CA SER A 24 -17.08 -26.73 -3.76
C SER A 24 -15.80 -26.82 -2.93
N ILE A 25 -14.66 -26.82 -3.60
CA ILE A 25 -13.33 -26.87 -2.97
C ILE A 25 -12.74 -25.46 -2.83
N GLY A 26 -13.04 -24.58 -3.77
CA GLY A 26 -12.50 -23.22 -3.82
C GLY A 26 -12.67 -22.59 -5.20
N ARG A 27 -11.89 -21.57 -5.49
CA ARG A 27 -11.86 -20.90 -6.80
C ARG A 27 -10.47 -20.91 -7.40
N VAL A 28 -10.37 -21.02 -8.72
CA VAL A 28 -9.08 -20.93 -9.41
C VAL A 28 -8.54 -19.51 -9.29
N ARG A 29 -7.33 -19.37 -8.77
CA ARG A 29 -6.61 -18.11 -8.69
C ARG A 29 -5.60 -17.96 -9.82
N ASP A 30 -4.90 -19.04 -10.17
CA ASP A 30 -3.83 -19.02 -11.17
C ASP A 30 -3.61 -20.38 -11.83
N VAL A 31 -2.79 -20.41 -12.88
CA VAL A 31 -2.35 -21.59 -13.62
C VAL A 31 -0.82 -21.69 -13.54
N VAL A 32 -0.31 -22.81 -13.05
CA VAL A 32 1.12 -23.05 -12.94
C VAL A 32 1.64 -23.69 -14.23
N ILE A 33 2.64 -23.07 -14.85
CA ILE A 33 3.30 -23.56 -16.07
C ILE A 33 4.79 -23.78 -15.85
N THR A 34 5.39 -24.67 -16.65
CA THR A 34 6.85 -24.80 -16.72
C THR A 34 7.41 -23.86 -17.77
N VAL A 35 8.41 -23.07 -17.43
CA VAL A 35 9.18 -22.32 -18.43
C VAL A 35 10.59 -22.90 -18.49
N ARG A 36 11.03 -23.30 -19.68
CA ARG A 36 12.36 -23.86 -19.93
C ARG A 36 13.19 -22.90 -20.75
N ILE A 37 14.50 -23.10 -20.71
CA ILE A 37 15.45 -22.36 -21.56
C ILE A 37 15.18 -22.72 -23.03
N GLY A 38 15.02 -21.70 -23.88
CA GLY A 38 14.68 -21.83 -25.30
C GLY A 38 13.17 -21.80 -25.58
N ARG A 39 12.77 -21.80 -26.86
CA ARG A 39 11.35 -21.75 -27.30
C ARG A 39 10.61 -23.09 -27.17
N GLN A 40 10.95 -23.91 -26.17
CA GLN A 40 10.22 -25.14 -25.90
C GLN A 40 8.82 -24.81 -25.38
N GLN A 41 7.84 -25.59 -25.80
CA GLN A 41 6.45 -25.37 -25.41
C GLN A 41 6.23 -25.66 -23.91
N PRO A 42 5.69 -24.70 -23.13
CA PRO A 42 5.41 -24.86 -21.71
C PRO A 42 4.37 -25.95 -21.46
N ARG A 43 4.57 -26.72 -20.38
CA ARG A 43 3.55 -27.61 -19.83
C ARG A 43 2.78 -26.89 -18.74
N VAL A 44 1.48 -27.13 -18.68
CA VAL A 44 0.63 -26.71 -17.57
C VAL A 44 0.69 -27.79 -16.50
N LEU A 45 1.26 -27.46 -15.34
CA LEU A 45 1.44 -28.39 -14.23
C LEU A 45 0.15 -28.54 -13.41
N GLY A 46 -0.59 -27.46 -13.23
CA GLY A 46 -1.78 -27.45 -12.38
C GLY A 46 -2.37 -26.06 -12.17
N LEU A 47 -3.33 -26.01 -11.26
CA LEU A 47 -4.06 -24.81 -10.89
C LEU A 47 -3.71 -24.43 -9.46
N VAL A 48 -3.57 -23.14 -9.20
CA VAL A 48 -3.59 -22.58 -7.85
C VAL A 48 -5.05 -22.33 -7.50
N ILE A 49 -5.53 -22.96 -6.43
CA ILE A 49 -6.90 -22.82 -5.95
C ILE A 49 -6.87 -22.09 -4.62
N GLU A 50 -7.70 -21.07 -4.50
CA GLU A 50 -7.98 -20.39 -3.25
C GLU A 50 -9.19 -21.07 -2.59
N MET A 51 -8.97 -21.63 -1.40
CA MET A 51 -10.02 -22.23 -0.59
C MET A 51 -10.85 -21.13 0.09
N PHE A 52 -12.01 -21.50 0.65
CA PHE A 52 -12.83 -20.57 1.43
C PHE A 52 -12.11 -19.95 2.64
N THR A 53 -11.08 -20.61 3.15
CA THR A 53 -10.22 -20.12 4.23
C THR A 53 -9.12 -19.15 3.75
N ARG A 54 -9.27 -18.57 2.54
CA ARG A 54 -8.25 -17.78 1.79
C ARG A 54 -6.91 -18.51 1.54
N LYS A 55 -6.76 -19.76 1.98
CA LYS A 55 -5.55 -20.55 1.78
C LYS A 55 -5.42 -20.98 0.33
N ARG A 56 -4.27 -20.65 -0.28
CA ARG A 56 -3.93 -21.10 -1.64
C ARG A 56 -3.30 -22.49 -1.61
N ILE A 57 -3.82 -23.41 -2.41
CA ILE A 57 -3.35 -24.79 -2.57
C ILE A 57 -3.06 -25.10 -4.04
N PHE A 58 -2.23 -26.11 -4.29
CA PHE A 58 -1.93 -26.56 -5.64
C PHE A 58 -2.71 -27.81 -6.02
N VAL A 59 -3.35 -27.78 -7.18
CA VAL A 59 -4.02 -28.94 -7.78
C VAL A 59 -3.38 -29.32 -9.10
N PRO A 60 -2.78 -30.52 -9.22
CA PRO A 60 -2.20 -30.99 -10.46
C PRO A 60 -3.23 -31.03 -11.59
N MET A 61 -2.82 -30.66 -12.80
CA MET A 61 -3.71 -30.64 -13.96
C MET A 61 -4.27 -32.03 -14.31
N LEU A 62 -3.53 -33.09 -13.95
CA LEU A 62 -3.98 -34.48 -14.08
C LEU A 62 -5.22 -34.82 -13.25
N ARG A 63 -5.53 -34.02 -12.22
CA ARG A 63 -6.74 -34.17 -11.41
C ARG A 63 -7.92 -33.40 -11.99
N VAL A 64 -7.73 -32.58 -13.01
CA VAL A 64 -8.82 -31.86 -13.68
C VAL A 64 -9.45 -32.81 -14.70
N THR A 65 -10.72 -33.14 -14.48
CA THR A 65 -11.48 -34.03 -15.37
C THR A 65 -12.12 -33.24 -16.51
N ALA A 66 -12.70 -32.08 -16.18
CA ALA A 66 -13.35 -31.22 -17.16
C ALA A 66 -13.17 -29.75 -16.79
N ILE A 67 -13.03 -28.93 -17.82
CA ILE A 67 -13.12 -27.48 -17.73
C ILE A 67 -14.40 -27.08 -18.47
N GLU A 68 -15.36 -26.58 -17.72
CA GLU A 68 -16.64 -26.08 -18.21
C GLU A 68 -16.68 -24.55 -18.12
N PRO A 69 -17.59 -23.87 -18.83
CA PRO A 69 -17.65 -22.41 -18.83
C PRO A 69 -17.84 -21.76 -17.45
N SER A 70 -18.40 -22.49 -16.48
CA SER A 70 -18.72 -21.98 -15.15
C SER A 70 -17.97 -22.67 -14.00
N ALA A 71 -17.27 -23.79 -14.27
CA ALA A 71 -16.62 -24.57 -13.22
C ALA A 71 -15.48 -25.45 -13.76
N VAL A 72 -14.58 -25.83 -12.86
CA VAL A 72 -13.55 -26.86 -13.09
C VAL A 72 -13.89 -28.06 -12.21
N THR A 73 -14.02 -29.26 -12.80
CA THR A 73 -14.36 -30.48 -12.06
C THR A 73 -13.13 -31.35 -11.85
N LEU A 74 -12.93 -31.81 -10.60
CA LEU A 74 -11.83 -32.68 -10.24
C LEU A 74 -12.21 -34.17 -10.30
N THR A 75 -11.22 -35.04 -10.51
CA THR A 75 -11.40 -36.50 -10.47
C THR A 75 -11.72 -37.01 -9.07
N THR A 76 -11.20 -36.34 -8.03
CA THR A 76 -11.32 -36.75 -6.63
C THR A 76 -11.51 -35.52 -5.74
N GLY A 77 -12.37 -35.60 -4.71
CA GLY A 77 -12.58 -34.51 -3.75
C GLY A 77 -11.42 -34.30 -2.77
N ASN A 78 -10.56 -35.31 -2.57
CA ASN A 78 -9.45 -35.24 -1.63
C ASN A 78 -8.27 -34.44 -2.22
N VAL A 79 -8.14 -33.18 -1.85
CA VAL A 79 -7.06 -32.29 -2.27
C VAL A 79 -6.04 -32.09 -1.15
N SER A 80 -4.76 -31.93 -1.53
CA SER A 80 -3.71 -31.55 -0.57
C SER A 80 -3.96 -30.14 -0.06
N ILE A 81 -4.15 -30.01 1.26
CA ILE A 81 -4.32 -28.72 1.95
C ILE A 81 -3.00 -28.00 2.27
N ARG A 82 -1.87 -28.47 1.74
CA ARG A 82 -0.58 -27.78 1.90
C ARG A 82 -0.64 -26.43 1.19
N ARG A 83 -0.14 -25.38 1.86
CA ARG A 83 -0.01 -24.05 1.26
C ARG A 83 0.82 -24.17 -0.02
N PHE A 84 0.34 -23.55 -1.08
CA PHE A 84 1.06 -23.48 -2.34
C PHE A 84 2.36 -22.71 -2.13
N THR A 85 3.46 -23.31 -2.59
CA THR A 85 4.75 -22.67 -2.73
C THR A 85 5.24 -22.91 -4.15
N GLN A 86 5.65 -21.84 -4.84
CA GLN A 86 6.16 -21.92 -6.20
C GLN A 86 7.54 -22.59 -6.19
N ARG A 87 7.76 -23.57 -7.07
CA ARG A 87 9.06 -24.25 -7.18
C ARG A 87 9.95 -23.59 -8.23
N PRO A 88 11.28 -23.78 -8.16
CA PRO A 88 12.18 -23.33 -9.21
C PRO A 88 11.80 -23.88 -10.59
N GLY A 89 11.69 -23.00 -11.60
CA GLY A 89 11.30 -23.34 -12.96
C GLY A 89 9.79 -23.35 -13.22
N GLU A 90 8.98 -23.08 -12.20
CA GLU A 90 7.54 -22.85 -12.32
C GLU A 90 7.25 -21.35 -12.48
N VAL A 91 6.25 -21.02 -13.30
CA VAL A 91 5.77 -19.66 -13.52
C VAL A 91 4.25 -19.65 -13.39
N LEU A 92 3.70 -18.58 -12.83
CA LEU A 92 2.27 -18.33 -12.73
C LEU A 92 1.77 -17.61 -13.98
N ALA A 93 0.87 -18.23 -14.73
CA ALA A 93 0.39 -17.70 -16.00
C ALA A 93 -0.30 -16.34 -15.82
N LEU A 94 -1.18 -16.22 -14.83
CA LEU A 94 -1.96 -15.00 -14.62
C LEU A 94 -1.12 -13.94 -13.91
N ALA A 95 -0.46 -14.31 -12.81
CA ALA A 95 0.29 -13.35 -12.01
C ALA A 95 1.65 -12.92 -12.60
N GLN A 96 2.24 -13.70 -13.51
CA GLN A 96 3.60 -13.42 -14.02
C GLN A 96 3.71 -13.33 -15.54
N VAL A 97 2.82 -13.98 -16.31
CA VAL A 97 2.94 -13.98 -17.79
C VAL A 97 2.01 -12.96 -18.44
N LEU A 98 0.83 -12.71 -17.89
CA LEU A 98 -0.03 -11.65 -18.42
C LEU A 98 0.64 -10.30 -18.25
N ASP A 99 0.38 -9.42 -19.22
CA ASP A 99 0.94 -8.08 -19.37
C ASP A 99 2.48 -8.01 -19.52
N SER A 100 3.16 -9.16 -19.64
CA SER A 100 4.57 -9.20 -20.00
C SER A 100 4.81 -8.74 -21.44
N HIS A 101 5.94 -8.08 -21.66
CA HIS A 101 6.35 -7.63 -23.00
C HIS A 101 7.04 -8.75 -23.76
N VAL A 102 6.61 -8.95 -25.00
CA VAL A 102 7.10 -9.98 -25.89
C VAL A 102 7.38 -9.43 -27.28
N ARG A 103 8.28 -10.12 -27.98
CA ARG A 103 8.49 -9.91 -29.42
C ARG A 103 7.87 -11.03 -30.20
N VAL A 104 7.22 -10.65 -31.30
CA VAL A 104 6.56 -11.58 -32.20
C VAL A 104 7.31 -11.65 -33.52
N ASP A 105 7.64 -12.86 -33.97
CA ASP A 105 8.30 -13.12 -35.26
C ASP A 105 7.47 -14.01 -36.18
N ASP A 106 6.15 -14.01 -35.99
CA ASP A 106 5.20 -14.80 -36.78
C ASP A 106 5.18 -14.31 -38.25
N PRO A 107 5.53 -15.16 -39.24
CA PRO A 107 5.58 -14.77 -40.65
C PRO A 107 4.28 -14.21 -41.22
N GLU A 108 3.14 -14.57 -40.62
CA GLU A 108 1.81 -14.11 -41.07
C GLU A 108 1.42 -12.75 -40.46
N LEU A 109 2.12 -12.30 -39.41
CA LEU A 109 1.87 -11.05 -38.68
C LEU A 109 3.06 -10.09 -38.77
N THR A 110 3.42 -9.72 -40.00
CA THR A 110 4.56 -8.81 -40.27
C THR A 110 4.40 -7.44 -39.62
N GLU A 111 3.18 -7.03 -39.29
CA GLU A 111 2.87 -5.77 -38.58
C GLU A 111 3.31 -5.76 -37.11
N LEU A 112 3.56 -6.93 -36.52
CA LEU A 112 4.09 -7.06 -35.16
C LEU A 112 5.61 -7.23 -35.14
N HIS A 113 6.27 -7.37 -36.29
CA HIS A 113 7.71 -7.56 -36.37
C HIS A 113 8.46 -6.29 -35.94
N GLY A 114 9.38 -6.45 -34.98
CA GLY A 114 10.16 -5.32 -34.45
C GLY A 114 9.38 -4.36 -33.55
N VAL A 115 8.14 -4.71 -33.18
CA VAL A 115 7.30 -3.96 -32.25
C VAL A 115 7.14 -4.78 -30.97
N ASP A 116 7.31 -4.14 -29.81
CA ASP A 116 7.03 -4.78 -28.53
C ASP A 116 5.51 -4.94 -28.37
N ALA A 117 5.07 -6.17 -28.12
CA ALA A 117 3.69 -6.54 -27.88
C ALA A 117 3.51 -6.94 -26.41
N VAL A 118 2.29 -6.83 -25.91
CA VAL A 118 1.93 -7.16 -24.53
C VAL A 118 1.10 -8.44 -24.53
N VAL A 119 1.41 -9.38 -23.64
CA VAL A 119 0.63 -10.62 -23.48
C VAL A 119 -0.70 -10.31 -22.81
N VAL A 120 -1.79 -10.72 -23.43
CA VAL A 120 -3.16 -10.55 -22.94
C VAL A 120 -3.70 -11.82 -22.31
N ASP A 121 -3.34 -12.97 -22.87
CA ASP A 121 -3.84 -14.26 -22.41
C ASP A 121 -2.97 -15.42 -22.93
N LEU A 122 -3.06 -16.58 -22.28
CA LEU A 122 -2.41 -17.82 -22.71
C LEU A 122 -3.46 -18.85 -23.10
N GLY A 123 -3.41 -19.32 -24.34
CA GLY A 123 -4.23 -20.43 -24.83
C GLY A 123 -3.61 -21.76 -24.45
N ILE A 124 -4.24 -22.46 -23.50
CA ILE A 124 -3.84 -23.81 -23.07
C ILE A 124 -4.69 -24.88 -23.74
N GLU A 125 -4.07 -26.00 -24.08
CA GLU A 125 -4.75 -27.13 -24.71
C GLU A 125 -4.32 -28.48 -24.13
N SER A 126 -5.27 -29.41 -24.07
CA SER A 126 -5.01 -30.79 -23.68
C SER A 126 -4.60 -31.63 -24.89
N ARG A 127 -3.49 -32.36 -24.79
CA ARG A 127 -3.02 -33.30 -25.81
C ARG A 127 -3.66 -34.67 -25.63
N ARG A 128 -3.51 -35.55 -26.64
CA ARG A 128 -3.95 -36.97 -26.57
C ARG A 128 -3.40 -37.74 -25.38
N THR A 129 -2.25 -37.33 -24.84
CA THR A 129 -1.61 -37.93 -23.65
C THR A 129 -2.18 -37.41 -22.32
N ARG A 130 -3.21 -36.55 -22.34
CA ARG A 130 -3.76 -35.79 -21.19
C ARG A 130 -2.80 -34.75 -20.59
N ASP A 131 -1.64 -34.54 -21.20
CA ASP A 131 -0.78 -33.41 -20.86
C ASP A 131 -1.38 -32.11 -21.38
N TRP A 132 -1.34 -31.07 -20.55
CA TRP A 132 -1.74 -29.73 -20.95
C TRP A 132 -0.52 -28.90 -21.30
N VAL A 133 -0.62 -28.12 -22.37
CA VAL A 133 0.45 -27.24 -22.86
C VAL A 133 -0.07 -25.86 -23.19
N VAL A 134 0.81 -24.86 -23.11
CA VAL A 134 0.53 -23.52 -23.66
C VAL A 134 0.78 -23.57 -25.17
N SER A 135 -0.26 -23.39 -25.97
CA SER A 135 -0.20 -23.49 -27.43
C SER A 135 -0.20 -22.14 -28.13
N LYS A 136 -1.02 -21.22 -27.62
CA LYS A 136 -1.19 -19.90 -28.19
C LYS A 136 -0.93 -18.83 -27.14
N VAL A 137 -0.50 -17.66 -27.60
CA VAL A 137 -0.37 -16.44 -26.80
C VAL A 137 -1.25 -15.39 -27.47
N ALA A 138 -2.22 -14.85 -26.74
CA ALA A 138 -2.94 -13.68 -27.19
C ALA A 138 -2.06 -12.47 -26.86
N VAL A 139 -1.71 -11.68 -27.88
CA VAL A 139 -0.85 -10.51 -27.74
C VAL A 139 -1.53 -9.27 -28.31
N ARG A 140 -1.12 -8.11 -27.81
CA ARG A 140 -1.60 -6.81 -28.28
C ARG A 140 -0.40 -5.92 -28.59
N GLY A 141 -0.32 -5.42 -29.83
CA GLY A 141 0.71 -4.43 -30.21
C GLY A 141 0.50 -3.08 -29.52
N HIS A 142 1.53 -2.22 -29.55
CA HIS A 142 1.45 -0.87 -28.98
C HIS A 142 0.47 0.05 -29.75
N ARG A 143 -0.13 1.03 -29.06
CA ARG A 143 -1.13 1.96 -29.63
C ARG A 143 -0.57 2.69 -30.86
N GLY A 144 -1.33 2.69 -31.96
CA GLY A 144 -1.09 3.62 -33.07
C GLY A 144 -1.41 5.07 -32.67
N ARG A 145 -0.79 6.04 -33.37
CA ARG A 145 -0.87 7.52 -33.18
C ARG A 145 -2.27 8.15 -33.05
N LEU A 146 -3.35 7.38 -33.17
CA LEU A 146 -4.74 7.84 -33.24
C LEU A 146 -5.67 7.04 -32.31
N GLY A 147 -5.30 6.84 -31.04
CA GLY A 147 -6.21 6.50 -29.93
C GLY A 147 -7.09 5.23 -30.03
N ARG A 148 -7.00 4.45 -31.11
CA ARG A 148 -7.75 3.20 -31.28
C ARG A 148 -7.07 2.09 -30.48
N ARG A 149 -7.87 1.34 -29.71
CA ARG A 149 -7.43 0.14 -28.98
C ARG A 149 -6.82 -0.84 -29.99
N ALA A 150 -5.55 -1.19 -29.83
CA ALA A 150 -4.86 -2.10 -30.73
C ALA A 150 -5.56 -3.48 -30.74
N ALA A 151 -5.61 -4.11 -31.91
CA ALA A 151 -6.23 -5.42 -32.07
C ALA A 151 -5.48 -6.48 -31.27
N ILE A 152 -6.21 -7.50 -30.81
CA ILE A 152 -5.62 -8.68 -30.17
C ILE A 152 -5.33 -9.70 -31.26
N HIS A 153 -4.09 -10.17 -31.30
CA HIS A 153 -3.63 -11.21 -32.21
C HIS A 153 -3.38 -12.50 -31.43
N ILE A 154 -3.75 -13.64 -32.00
CA ILE A 154 -3.49 -14.96 -31.39
C ILE A 154 -2.34 -15.59 -32.14
N VAL A 155 -1.20 -15.74 -31.45
CA VAL A 155 0.07 -16.16 -32.02
C VAL A 155 0.44 -17.55 -31.50
N ASP A 156 1.08 -18.39 -32.33
CA ASP A 156 1.65 -19.64 -31.83
C ASP A 156 2.81 -19.38 -30.87
N TRP A 157 2.89 -20.13 -29.78
CA TRP A 157 3.94 -19.98 -28.75
C TRP A 157 5.36 -19.91 -29.34
N GLN A 158 5.64 -20.69 -30.39
CA GLN A 158 6.95 -20.75 -31.03
C GLN A 158 7.39 -19.43 -31.70
N HIS A 159 6.44 -18.55 -31.98
CA HIS A 159 6.67 -17.24 -32.60
C HIS A 159 6.73 -16.09 -31.59
N VAL A 160 6.77 -16.42 -30.29
CA VAL A 160 6.83 -15.44 -29.19
C VAL A 160 8.16 -15.58 -28.44
N ALA A 161 8.85 -14.46 -28.26
CA ALA A 161 10.07 -14.35 -27.48
C ALA A 161 9.87 -13.36 -26.31
N GLY A 162 10.63 -13.51 -25.22
CA GLY A 162 10.50 -12.67 -24.01
C GLY A 162 9.72 -13.31 -22.85
N LEU A 163 9.43 -14.60 -22.94
CA LEU A 163 8.69 -15.36 -21.91
C LEU A 163 9.57 -16.40 -21.20
N THR A 164 10.88 -16.19 -21.12
CA THR A 164 11.77 -17.06 -20.34
C THR A 164 11.71 -16.71 -18.85
N GLN A 165 12.11 -17.62 -17.97
CA GLN A 165 12.16 -17.33 -16.53
C GLN A 165 13.06 -16.12 -16.24
N SER A 166 14.12 -15.90 -17.02
CA SER A 166 15.01 -14.76 -16.93
C SER A 166 14.34 -13.46 -17.37
N ASP A 167 13.55 -13.48 -18.45
CA ASP A 167 12.84 -12.30 -18.97
C ASP A 167 11.68 -11.88 -18.07
N LEU A 168 10.94 -12.86 -17.53
CA LEU A 168 9.82 -12.63 -16.59
C LEU A 168 10.29 -12.23 -15.18
N SER A 169 11.58 -12.38 -14.90
CA SER A 169 12.22 -11.94 -13.65
C SER A 169 12.88 -10.57 -13.77
N LEU A 170 12.77 -9.89 -14.92
CA LEU A 170 13.31 -8.54 -15.09
C LEU A 170 12.55 -7.54 -14.18
N PRO A 171 13.26 -6.67 -13.43
CA PRO A 171 12.65 -5.65 -12.59
C PRO A 171 11.75 -4.71 -13.41
N GLY A 172 10.54 -4.39 -12.90
CA GLY A 172 9.72 -3.27 -13.38
C GLY A 172 8.39 -3.59 -14.10
N GLN A 173 8.15 -4.81 -14.59
CA GLN A 173 6.92 -5.07 -15.38
C GLN A 173 5.64 -5.32 -14.55
N GLY A 174 5.76 -5.85 -13.33
CA GLY A 174 4.60 -6.01 -12.42
C GLY A 174 4.24 -4.72 -11.69
N VAL A 175 5.24 -3.87 -11.44
CA VAL A 175 5.10 -2.66 -10.64
C VAL A 175 4.26 -1.61 -11.36
N ALA A 176 4.44 -1.42 -12.67
CA ALA A 176 3.64 -0.46 -13.43
C ALA A 176 2.13 -0.76 -13.38
N HIS A 177 1.73 -2.02 -13.33
CA HIS A 177 0.32 -2.37 -13.17
C HIS A 177 -0.18 -2.12 -11.74
N LEU A 178 0.64 -2.44 -10.73
CA LEU A 178 0.33 -2.15 -9.32
C LEU A 178 0.20 -0.65 -9.09
N LEU A 179 1.11 0.17 -9.64
CA LEU A 179 1.04 1.62 -9.58
C LEU A 179 -0.27 2.15 -10.19
N LEU A 180 -0.66 1.67 -11.37
CA LEU A 180 -1.95 2.04 -11.99
C LEU A 180 -3.17 1.53 -11.21
N GLN A 181 -3.04 0.39 -10.51
CA GLN A 181 -4.11 -0.15 -9.69
C GLN A 181 -4.30 0.67 -8.40
N TYR A 182 -3.19 1.13 -7.82
CA TYR A 182 -3.15 1.87 -6.56
C TYR A 182 -3.26 3.38 -6.74
N GLU A 183 -3.19 3.87 -7.98
CA GLU A 183 -3.43 5.27 -8.33
C GLU A 183 -4.83 5.71 -7.86
N GLY A 184 -4.87 6.71 -6.98
CA GLY A 184 -6.10 7.27 -6.42
C GLY A 184 -6.73 6.47 -5.28
N MET A 185 -6.11 5.38 -4.82
CA MET A 185 -6.50 4.71 -3.57
C MET A 185 -6.01 5.49 -2.35
N ARG A 186 -6.61 5.26 -1.17
CA ARG A 186 -6.11 5.86 0.08
C ARG A 186 -4.81 5.18 0.52
N PRO A 187 -3.89 5.88 1.20
CA PRO A 187 -2.65 5.29 1.68
C PRO A 187 -2.87 3.99 2.48
N ALA A 188 -3.80 3.99 3.45
CA ALA A 188 -4.16 2.79 4.22
C ALA A 188 -4.60 1.60 3.35
N ASP A 189 -5.37 1.83 2.28
CA ASP A 189 -5.79 0.76 1.36
C ASP A 189 -4.61 0.19 0.58
N VAL A 190 -3.65 1.05 0.21
CA VAL A 190 -2.42 0.64 -0.48
C VAL A 190 -1.51 -0.12 0.47
N ALA A 191 -1.35 0.33 1.71
CA ALA A 191 -0.60 -0.35 2.76
C ALA A 191 -1.12 -1.77 3.00
N ASN A 192 -2.45 -1.91 3.20
CA ASN A 192 -3.11 -3.20 3.32
C ASN A 192 -2.84 -4.12 2.10
N ALA A 193 -2.97 -3.58 0.89
CA ALA A 193 -2.68 -4.33 -0.33
C ALA A 193 -1.18 -4.70 -0.48
N MET A 194 -0.28 -3.83 -0.02
CA MET A 194 1.17 -4.05 0.00
C MET A 194 1.58 -5.15 0.97
N ARG A 195 0.88 -5.30 2.10
CA ARG A 195 1.12 -6.42 3.04
C ARG A 195 0.85 -7.78 2.40
N GLU A 196 -0.16 -7.88 1.55
CA GLU A 196 -0.50 -9.12 0.85
C GLU A 196 0.49 -9.50 -0.27
N LEU A 197 1.34 -8.57 -0.70
CA LEU A 197 2.34 -8.82 -1.72
C LEU A 197 3.49 -9.67 -1.16
N PRO A 198 4.10 -10.55 -1.99
CA PRO A 198 5.38 -11.15 -1.64
C PRO A 198 6.42 -10.04 -1.38
N GLU A 199 7.26 -10.21 -0.35
CA GLU A 199 8.36 -9.31 0.06
C GLU A 199 9.07 -8.62 -1.12
N LYS A 200 9.58 -9.41 -2.07
CA LYS A 200 10.23 -8.88 -3.28
C LYS A 200 9.37 -7.85 -4.05
N ARG A 201 8.06 -8.11 -4.20
CA ARG A 201 7.14 -7.20 -4.90
C ARG A 201 6.83 -5.95 -4.08
N ARG A 202 6.80 -6.06 -2.75
CA ARG A 202 6.64 -4.93 -1.84
C ARG A 202 7.81 -3.96 -1.99
N HIS A 203 9.05 -4.47 -1.96
CA HIS A 203 10.25 -3.66 -2.20
C HIS A 203 10.29 -3.07 -3.62
N GLU A 204 9.99 -3.88 -4.64
CA GLU A 204 9.93 -3.38 -6.03
C GLU A 204 8.91 -2.25 -6.20
N LEU A 205 7.81 -2.27 -5.44
CA LEU A 205 6.81 -1.20 -5.43
C LEU A 205 7.28 0.01 -4.63
N ALA A 206 7.88 -0.20 -3.44
CA ALA A 206 8.42 0.88 -2.62
C ALA A 206 9.45 1.72 -3.40
N VAL A 207 10.37 1.05 -4.12
CA VAL A 207 11.38 1.72 -4.96
C VAL A 207 10.76 2.49 -6.14
N ALA A 208 9.53 2.17 -6.54
CA ALA A 208 8.89 2.78 -7.70
C ALA A 208 7.92 3.92 -7.35
N LEU A 209 7.53 4.05 -6.07
CA LEU A 209 6.76 5.19 -5.57
C LEU A 209 7.69 6.39 -5.38
N ASP A 210 7.18 7.59 -5.65
CA ASP A 210 7.79 8.84 -5.19
C ASP A 210 7.82 8.91 -3.65
N ASP A 211 8.68 9.78 -3.10
CA ASP A 211 8.94 9.81 -1.65
C ASP A 211 7.69 10.18 -0.87
N GLU A 212 6.95 11.18 -1.33
CA GLU A 212 5.73 11.66 -0.68
C GLU A 212 4.68 10.55 -0.65
N ARG A 213 4.45 9.87 -1.78
CA ARG A 213 3.50 8.77 -1.80
C ARG A 213 3.98 7.55 -1.04
N LEU A 214 5.28 7.31 -0.96
CA LEU A 214 5.83 6.21 -0.19
C LEU A 214 5.68 6.47 1.31
N ALA A 215 5.98 7.69 1.78
CA ALA A 215 5.80 8.14 3.15
C ALA A 215 4.37 7.90 3.63
N ASP A 216 3.40 8.47 2.92
CA ASP A 216 1.95 8.26 3.13
C ASP A 216 1.59 6.79 3.37
N VAL A 217 2.14 5.89 2.55
CA VAL A 217 1.80 4.46 2.58
C VAL A 217 2.56 3.72 3.67
N VAL A 218 3.82 4.10 3.94
CA VAL A 218 4.65 3.47 4.96
C VAL A 218 4.10 3.77 6.35
N GLN A 219 3.65 5.00 6.63
CA GLN A 219 3.02 5.37 7.92
C GLN A 219 1.85 4.47 8.31
N GLU A 220 1.14 3.94 7.31
CA GLU A 220 -0.03 3.08 7.51
C GLU A 220 0.31 1.58 7.67
N LEU A 221 1.58 1.19 7.51
CA LEU A 221 2.03 -0.18 7.69
C LEU A 221 2.31 -0.48 9.18
N PRO A 222 2.25 -1.74 9.61
CA PRO A 222 2.78 -2.18 10.90
C PRO A 222 4.28 -1.86 11.02
N ALA A 223 4.75 -1.57 12.24
CA ALA A 223 6.13 -1.14 12.52
C ALA A 223 7.21 -2.09 11.95
N ASP A 224 6.98 -3.41 12.01
CA ASP A 224 7.87 -4.42 11.43
C ASP A 224 8.02 -4.25 9.90
N ASP A 225 6.91 -4.00 9.20
CA ASP A 225 6.89 -3.81 7.74
C ASP A 225 7.49 -2.44 7.36
N GLN A 226 7.31 -1.39 8.19
CA GLN A 226 7.95 -0.09 8.00
C GLN A 226 9.48 -0.22 8.07
N THR A 227 9.97 -0.87 9.13
CA THR A 227 11.40 -1.10 9.35
C THR A 227 12.03 -1.93 8.24
N ASP A 228 11.36 -3.02 7.82
CA ASP A 228 11.81 -3.86 6.70
C ASP A 228 11.95 -3.07 5.39
N LEU A 229 10.98 -2.20 5.08
CA LEU A 229 11.04 -1.36 3.89
C LEU A 229 12.15 -0.32 3.97
N LEU A 230 12.26 0.39 5.09
CA LEU A 230 13.28 1.42 5.30
C LEU A 230 14.69 0.82 5.15
N MET A 231 14.93 -0.34 5.76
CA MET A 231 16.24 -1.03 5.69
C MET A 231 16.56 -1.64 4.33
N HIS A 232 15.56 -1.80 3.46
CA HIS A 232 15.77 -2.26 2.07
C HIS A 232 16.12 -1.13 1.11
N LEU A 233 15.77 0.11 1.43
CA LEU A 233 16.06 1.26 0.59
C LEU A 233 17.57 1.59 0.61
N GLU A 234 18.03 2.25 -0.45
CA GLU A 234 19.34 2.89 -0.42
C GLU A 234 19.34 3.99 0.65
N VAL A 235 20.46 4.18 1.35
CA VAL A 235 20.51 5.00 2.58
C VAL A 235 20.05 6.44 2.32
N GLU A 236 20.42 7.01 1.17
CA GLU A 236 19.96 8.33 0.75
C GLU A 236 18.45 8.36 0.52
N ARG A 237 17.89 7.34 -0.11
CA ARG A 237 16.44 7.20 -0.34
C ARG A 237 15.66 7.00 0.96
N ALA A 238 16.24 6.32 1.94
CA ALA A 238 15.66 6.16 3.26
C ALA A 238 15.59 7.51 4.02
N ALA A 239 16.62 8.36 3.87
CA ALA A 239 16.59 9.71 4.41
C ALA A 239 15.53 10.58 3.71
N ASP A 240 15.47 10.56 2.36
CA ASP A 240 14.45 11.28 1.59
C ASP A 240 13.02 10.85 1.98
N LEU A 241 12.81 9.55 2.25
CA LEU A 241 11.54 9.01 2.74
C LEU A 241 11.17 9.61 4.11
N LEU A 242 12.13 9.63 5.05
CA LEU A 242 11.90 10.17 6.40
C LEU A 242 11.64 11.68 6.38
N GLU A 243 12.24 12.43 5.45
CA GLU A 243 11.93 13.86 5.24
C GLU A 243 10.50 14.09 4.73
N ALA A 244 9.96 13.13 3.98
CA ALA A 244 8.61 13.21 3.43
C ALA A 244 7.52 12.67 4.37
N MET A 245 7.89 12.06 5.51
CA MET A 245 6.98 11.58 6.54
C MET A 245 6.62 12.69 7.54
N ASP A 246 5.49 12.53 8.22
CA ASP A 246 5.13 13.36 9.35
C ASP A 246 6.19 13.17 10.47
N PRO A 247 6.64 14.25 11.15
CA PRO A 247 7.81 14.16 12.03
C PRO A 247 7.66 13.18 13.21
N ASP A 248 6.43 13.02 13.70
CA ASP A 248 6.04 12.06 14.73
C ASP A 248 6.15 10.62 14.24
N ASP A 249 5.61 10.30 13.07
CA ASP A 249 5.76 8.97 12.45
C ASP A 249 7.23 8.65 12.14
N ALA A 250 7.99 9.64 11.67
CA ALA A 250 9.43 9.49 11.44
C ALA A 250 10.20 9.24 12.75
N ALA A 251 9.82 9.89 13.84
CA ALA A 251 10.41 9.67 15.16
C ALA A 251 10.10 8.27 15.70
N ASP A 252 8.87 7.80 15.55
CA ASP A 252 8.46 6.45 15.95
C ASP A 252 9.24 5.38 15.18
N LEU A 253 9.33 5.52 13.85
CA LEU A 253 10.08 4.60 13.00
C LEU A 253 11.59 4.59 13.34
N LEU A 254 12.19 5.74 13.58
CA LEU A 254 13.59 5.82 13.99
C LEU A 254 13.83 5.29 15.41
N GLY A 255 12.83 5.39 16.30
CA GLY A 255 12.88 4.88 17.67
C GLY A 255 13.01 3.36 17.75
N GLU A 256 12.53 2.64 16.73
CA GLU A 256 12.65 1.18 16.61
C GLU A 256 14.05 0.72 16.12
N LEU A 257 14.84 1.64 15.55
CA LEU A 257 16.16 1.31 15.01
C LEU A 257 17.27 1.36 16.07
N PRO A 258 18.40 0.67 15.84
CA PRO A 258 19.61 0.91 16.62
C PRO A 258 20.03 2.38 16.55
N GLU A 259 20.40 2.96 17.70
CA GLU A 259 20.79 4.39 17.83
C GLU A 259 21.80 4.86 16.77
N THR A 260 22.75 4.00 16.39
CA THR A 260 23.75 4.32 15.36
C THR A 260 23.19 4.43 13.96
N GLU A 261 22.17 3.63 13.63
CA GLU A 261 21.51 3.64 12.32
C GLU A 261 20.57 4.84 12.23
N ALA A 262 19.76 5.08 13.27
CA ALA A 262 18.92 6.26 13.38
C ALA A 262 19.71 7.57 13.24
N GLU A 263 20.83 7.69 13.98
CA GLU A 263 21.70 8.87 13.90
C GLU A 263 22.32 9.05 12.50
N SER A 264 22.60 7.95 11.78
CA SER A 264 23.15 8.04 10.43
C SER A 264 22.15 8.56 9.41
N LEU A 265 20.87 8.17 9.54
CA LEU A 265 19.78 8.67 8.70
C LEU A 265 19.49 10.15 9.01
N LEU A 266 19.40 10.51 10.29
CA LEU A 266 19.20 11.89 10.73
C LEU A 266 20.33 12.86 10.31
N GLN A 267 21.54 12.36 10.04
CA GLN A 267 22.64 13.18 9.52
C GLN A 267 22.58 13.40 8.01
N LEU A 268 21.86 12.54 7.28
CA LEU A 268 21.65 12.66 5.85
C LEU A 268 20.45 13.52 5.52
N MET A 269 19.46 13.55 6.42
CA MET A 269 18.31 14.42 6.31
C MET A 269 18.70 15.91 6.35
N ASP A 270 17.88 16.75 5.72
CA ASP A 270 17.99 18.19 5.83
C ASP A 270 17.79 18.64 7.30
N PRO A 271 18.58 19.62 7.80
CA PRO A 271 18.48 20.06 9.20
C PRO A 271 17.10 20.61 9.59
N GLN A 272 16.32 21.12 8.63
CA GLN A 272 15.00 21.68 8.91
C GLN A 272 13.98 20.58 9.26
N ASP A 273 14.15 19.39 8.70
CA ASP A 273 13.25 18.25 8.87
C ASP A 273 13.75 17.30 9.97
N SER A 274 15.07 17.14 10.10
CA SER A 274 15.67 16.30 11.17
C SER A 274 15.65 16.92 12.56
N GLU A 275 15.71 18.26 12.69
CA GLU A 275 15.70 18.93 14.00
C GLU A 275 14.40 18.69 14.80
N PRO A 276 13.19 18.80 14.21
CA PRO A 276 11.94 18.39 14.86
C PRO A 276 11.94 16.93 15.32
N VAL A 277 12.32 16.00 14.44
CA VAL A 277 12.35 14.56 14.73
C VAL A 277 13.30 14.24 15.90
N ARG A 278 14.49 14.85 15.92
CA ARG A 278 15.45 14.72 17.03
C ARG A 278 14.86 15.13 18.38
N ARG A 279 14.04 16.17 18.42
CA ARG A 279 13.38 16.61 19.66
C ARG A 279 12.31 15.62 20.12
N LEU A 280 11.55 15.03 19.18
CA LEU A 280 10.54 14.03 19.51
C LEU A 280 11.17 12.77 20.12
N LEU A 281 12.32 12.32 19.58
CA LEU A 281 13.09 11.20 20.11
C LEU A 281 13.62 11.41 21.54
N GLU A 282 13.61 12.63 22.09
CA GLU A 282 13.93 12.89 23.50
C GLU A 282 12.78 12.52 24.45
N HIS A 283 11.56 12.40 23.92
CA HIS A 283 10.36 12.07 24.68
C HIS A 283 10.10 10.56 24.71
N SER A 284 9.39 10.12 25.74
CA SER A 284 8.95 8.73 25.83
C SER A 284 7.75 8.50 24.91
N PRO A 285 7.66 7.36 24.19
CA PRO A 285 6.55 7.10 23.26
C PRO A 285 5.18 7.14 23.95
N ASP A 286 5.09 6.63 25.19
CA ASP A 286 3.85 6.63 25.99
C ASP A 286 3.48 7.98 26.66
N THR A 287 3.98 9.11 26.16
CA THR A 287 3.73 10.45 26.72
C THR A 287 3.20 11.42 25.67
N ALA A 288 2.59 12.52 26.11
CA ALA A 288 2.09 13.55 25.19
C ALA A 288 3.20 14.10 24.27
N GLY A 289 4.45 14.15 24.74
CA GLY A 289 5.60 14.56 23.93
C GLY A 289 6.05 13.52 22.91
N GLY A 290 5.81 12.24 23.16
CA GLY A 290 6.06 11.17 22.17
C GLY A 290 4.94 11.09 21.12
N LEU A 291 3.71 11.38 21.52
CA LEU A 291 2.50 11.32 20.67
C LEU A 291 2.21 12.61 19.89
N MET A 292 3.02 13.65 20.04
CA MET A 292 2.72 14.95 19.43
C MET A 292 3.42 15.11 18.10
N THR A 293 2.75 15.78 17.18
CA THR A 293 3.41 16.39 16.04
C THR A 293 3.89 17.81 16.38
N PRO A 294 5.09 18.22 15.95
CA PRO A 294 5.62 19.56 16.16
C PRO A 294 5.04 20.58 15.17
N GLU A 295 4.20 20.18 14.23
CA GLU A 295 3.69 21.05 13.15
C GLU A 295 2.19 21.39 13.23
N PRO A 296 1.64 21.82 14.38
CA PRO A 296 0.23 22.19 14.43
C PRO A 296 -0.02 23.56 13.76
N VAL A 297 -1.30 23.91 13.57
CA VAL A 297 -1.67 25.22 13.01
C VAL A 297 -1.45 26.34 14.04
N VAL A 298 -0.27 26.97 13.99
CA VAL A 298 0.14 28.04 14.92
C VAL A 298 0.02 29.43 14.29
N LEU A 299 -0.66 30.34 14.99
CA LEU A 299 -0.85 31.74 14.59
C LEU A 299 -0.52 32.73 15.70
N THR A 300 -0.41 34.01 15.33
CA THR A 300 -0.33 35.11 16.30
C THR A 300 -1.70 35.72 16.59
N ALA A 301 -1.87 36.37 17.75
CA ALA A 301 -3.13 37.02 18.12
C ALA A 301 -3.59 38.13 17.15
N SER A 302 -2.68 38.70 16.36
CA SER A 302 -2.95 39.72 15.34
C SER A 302 -3.35 39.15 13.97
N THR A 303 -3.37 37.83 13.83
CA THR A 303 -3.82 37.16 12.60
C THR A 303 -5.32 37.39 12.42
N THR A 304 -5.79 37.47 11.17
CA THR A 304 -7.22 37.60 10.87
C THR A 304 -7.90 36.22 10.83
N VAL A 305 -9.21 36.18 11.06
CA VAL A 305 -10.01 34.95 10.89
C VAL A 305 -9.89 34.41 9.47
N ALA A 306 -9.85 35.29 8.45
CA ALA A 306 -9.67 34.90 7.06
C ALA A 306 -8.35 34.15 6.83
N GLU A 307 -7.25 34.66 7.38
CA GLU A 307 -5.93 34.01 7.28
C GLU A 307 -5.89 32.71 8.08
N ALA A 308 -6.51 32.67 9.26
CA ALA A 308 -6.61 31.44 10.06
C ALA A 308 -7.34 30.32 9.31
N LEU A 309 -8.49 30.64 8.70
CA LEU A 309 -9.23 29.70 7.86
C LEU A 309 -8.45 29.30 6.61
N ALA A 310 -7.61 30.18 6.07
CA ALA A 310 -6.76 29.84 4.94
C ALA A 310 -5.67 28.82 5.32
N ARG A 311 -5.08 28.93 6.52
CA ARG A 311 -4.10 27.96 7.03
C ARG A 311 -4.73 26.62 7.37
N ALA A 312 -5.87 26.62 8.05
CA ALA A 312 -6.61 25.40 8.38
C ALA A 312 -7.20 24.68 7.16
N ARG A 313 -7.21 25.32 5.97
CA ARG A 313 -7.64 24.71 4.70
C ARG A 313 -6.45 24.15 3.90
N ASN A 314 -5.23 24.16 4.44
CA ASN A 314 -4.15 23.47 3.74
C ASN A 314 -4.48 21.97 3.67
N TYR A 315 -4.29 21.36 2.49
CA TYR A 315 -4.62 19.95 2.28
C TYR A 315 -3.63 19.01 2.96
N ASP A 316 -2.41 19.50 3.20
CA ASP A 316 -1.35 18.77 3.89
C ASP A 316 -1.62 18.67 5.41
N VAL A 317 -2.55 19.48 5.96
CA VAL A 317 -2.90 19.41 7.39
C VAL A 317 -4.08 18.47 7.57
N THR A 318 -3.91 17.47 8.44
CA THR A 318 -4.94 16.48 8.70
C THR A 318 -6.25 17.10 9.22
N PRO A 319 -7.42 16.47 9.01
CA PRO A 319 -8.68 16.93 9.57
C PRO A 319 -8.66 17.09 11.10
N ALA A 320 -7.91 16.23 11.81
CA ALA A 320 -7.75 16.30 13.25
C ALA A 320 -6.98 17.56 13.67
N LEU A 321 -5.79 17.79 13.08
CA LEU A 321 -4.96 18.97 13.35
C LEU A 321 -5.65 20.29 12.95
N SER A 322 -6.31 20.31 11.79
CA SER A 322 -7.02 21.51 11.30
C SER A 322 -8.26 21.89 12.13
N SER A 323 -8.73 21.00 13.01
CA SER A 323 -9.89 21.26 13.87
C SER A 323 -9.67 22.40 14.88
N MET A 324 -8.41 22.71 15.18
CA MET A 324 -8.02 23.69 16.17
C MET A 324 -6.82 24.52 15.69
N VAL A 325 -6.83 25.80 16.03
CA VAL A 325 -5.73 26.72 15.75
C VAL A 325 -5.15 27.19 17.08
N PHE A 326 -3.84 27.08 17.24
CA PHE A 326 -3.15 27.50 18.45
C PHE A 326 -2.61 28.91 18.27
N VAL A 327 -2.76 29.74 19.31
CA VAL A 327 -2.36 31.14 19.28
C VAL A 327 -1.24 31.38 20.28
N VAL A 328 -0.13 31.93 19.78
CA VAL A 328 1.10 32.12 20.55
C VAL A 328 1.60 33.55 20.43
N ARG A 329 2.58 33.91 21.26
CA ARG A 329 3.49 35.03 20.99
C ARG A 329 4.56 34.57 20.00
N PRO A 330 5.08 35.45 19.12
CA PRO A 330 6.22 35.10 18.27
C PRO A 330 7.42 34.59 19.09
N PRO A 331 8.19 33.62 18.58
CA PRO A 331 8.08 32.96 17.27
C PRO A 331 6.92 31.95 17.15
N THR A 332 6.56 31.56 15.93
CA THR A 332 5.45 30.62 15.64
C THR A 332 5.90 29.22 15.25
N ALA A 333 7.19 29.00 14.99
CA ALA A 333 7.75 27.65 14.82
C ALA A 333 7.94 27.01 16.20
N THR A 334 7.71 25.71 16.32
CA THR A 334 7.91 24.95 17.56
C THR A 334 9.40 24.69 17.85
N PRO A 335 9.86 24.80 19.11
CA PRO A 335 9.20 25.38 20.27
C PRO A 335 8.84 26.87 20.06
N THR A 336 7.59 27.22 20.30
CA THR A 336 7.05 28.56 20.02
C THR A 336 7.35 29.56 21.12
N GLY A 337 6.95 30.83 20.93
CA GLY A 337 6.81 31.74 22.05
C GLY A 337 5.61 31.36 22.95
N ARG A 338 5.36 32.16 23.99
CA ARG A 338 4.33 31.84 25.00
C ARG A 338 2.96 31.51 24.38
N TYR A 339 2.41 30.35 24.72
CA TYR A 339 1.06 29.91 24.37
C TYR A 339 0.00 30.78 25.05
N LEU A 340 -0.99 31.25 24.28
CA LEU A 340 -2.04 32.15 24.74
C LEU A 340 -3.42 31.49 24.82
N GLY A 341 -3.62 30.38 24.11
CA GLY A 341 -4.90 29.68 23.98
C GLY A 341 -5.14 29.17 22.56
N CYS A 342 -6.31 28.62 22.32
CA CYS A 342 -6.68 28.04 21.04
C CYS A 342 -7.98 28.63 20.49
N VAL A 343 -8.26 28.34 19.23
CA VAL A 343 -9.55 28.66 18.59
C VAL A 343 -9.98 27.47 17.76
N HIS A 344 -11.16 26.93 18.07
CA HIS A 344 -11.80 25.88 17.28
C HIS A 344 -12.16 26.37 15.87
N LEU A 345 -12.00 25.51 14.87
CA LEU A 345 -12.34 25.82 13.48
C LEU A 345 -13.80 26.26 13.32
N GLN A 346 -14.73 25.65 14.05
CA GLN A 346 -16.15 25.98 14.02
C GLN A 346 -16.43 27.39 14.55
N LYS A 347 -15.59 27.92 15.46
CA LYS A 347 -15.68 29.30 15.93
C LYS A 347 -15.20 30.26 14.85
N LEU A 348 -14.08 29.96 14.19
CA LEU A 348 -13.59 30.75 13.06
C LEU A 348 -14.63 30.87 11.93
N LEU A 349 -15.36 29.79 11.61
CA LEU A 349 -16.43 29.78 10.60
C LEU A 349 -17.63 30.69 10.94
N ARG A 350 -17.80 31.10 12.20
CA ARG A 350 -18.92 31.93 12.68
C ARG A 350 -18.54 33.39 12.87
N GLU A 351 -17.26 33.73 12.78
CA GLU A 351 -16.74 35.06 13.04
C GLU A 351 -16.52 35.84 11.73
N PRO A 352 -16.61 37.18 11.74
CA PRO A 352 -16.30 37.98 10.57
C PRO A 352 -14.86 37.74 10.08
N PRO A 353 -14.62 37.58 8.76
CA PRO A 353 -13.28 37.26 8.24
C PRO A 353 -12.19 38.29 8.60
N ALA A 354 -12.58 39.56 8.81
CA ALA A 354 -11.66 40.64 9.18
C ALA A 354 -11.38 40.75 10.70
N SER A 355 -12.10 40.00 11.53
CA SER A 355 -11.86 39.96 12.98
C SER A 355 -10.49 39.34 13.28
N LEU A 356 -9.91 39.71 14.42
CA LEU A 356 -8.63 39.16 14.87
C LEU A 356 -8.85 37.91 15.71
N VAL A 357 -8.02 36.89 15.49
CA VAL A 357 -8.08 35.61 16.23
C VAL A 357 -7.89 35.83 17.73
N GLY A 358 -7.06 36.80 18.12
CA GLY A 358 -6.84 37.16 19.53
C GLY A 358 -8.09 37.64 20.28
N GLY A 359 -9.14 38.09 19.58
CA GLY A 359 -10.41 38.52 20.19
C GLY A 359 -11.37 37.37 20.52
N ILE A 360 -11.07 36.15 20.04
CA ILE A 360 -11.96 34.99 20.10
C ILE A 360 -11.27 33.75 20.68
N LEU A 361 -10.18 33.95 21.42
CA LEU A 361 -9.45 32.88 22.10
C LEU A 361 -10.35 32.10 23.06
N ASP A 362 -10.12 30.80 23.14
CA ASP A 362 -10.44 29.98 24.29
C ASP A 362 -9.17 29.84 25.15
N SER A 363 -9.18 30.52 26.29
CA SER A 363 -8.10 30.47 27.28
C SER A 363 -8.44 29.56 28.47
N ASP A 364 -9.64 28.98 28.48
CA ASP A 364 -10.13 28.15 29.58
C ASP A 364 -9.84 26.67 29.33
N LEU A 365 -9.59 26.28 28.08
CA LEU A 365 -9.18 24.93 27.73
C LEU A 365 -7.77 24.61 28.30
N PRO A 366 -7.62 23.55 29.12
CA PRO A 366 -6.31 23.16 29.64
C PRO A 366 -5.37 22.69 28.53
N SER A 367 -4.06 22.83 28.76
CA SER A 367 -3.00 22.24 27.96
C SER A 367 -2.47 20.94 28.57
N LEU A 368 -1.88 20.10 27.73
CA LEU A 368 -1.11 18.93 28.15
C LEU A 368 0.36 19.34 28.36
N GLY A 369 1.03 18.72 29.33
CA GLY A 369 2.49 18.80 29.48
C GLY A 369 3.17 17.68 28.69
N ALA A 370 4.41 17.88 28.26
CA ALA A 370 5.17 16.88 27.48
C ALA A 370 5.23 15.50 28.16
N ASP A 371 5.40 15.47 29.49
CA ASP A 371 5.52 14.23 30.27
C ASP A 371 4.18 13.63 30.71
N ASP A 372 3.04 14.21 30.29
CA ASP A 372 1.72 13.66 30.62
C ASP A 372 1.58 12.28 29.98
N SER A 373 1.25 11.26 30.78
CA SER A 373 1.14 9.89 30.28
C SER A 373 -0.03 9.71 29.31
N LEU A 374 0.05 8.68 28.46
CA LEU A 374 -1.04 8.28 27.55
C LEU A 374 -2.42 8.21 28.23
N ALA A 375 -2.49 7.76 29.49
CA ALA A 375 -3.75 7.73 30.25
C ALA A 375 -4.30 9.11 30.62
N VAL A 376 -3.44 10.10 30.84
CA VAL A 376 -3.82 11.51 31.04
C VAL A 376 -4.30 12.09 29.72
N VAL A 377 -3.55 11.89 28.64
CA VAL A 377 -3.89 12.32 27.28
C VAL A 377 -5.25 11.74 26.87
N THR A 378 -5.44 10.43 26.96
CA THR A 378 -6.73 9.76 26.66
C THR A 378 -7.90 10.38 27.43
N ARG A 379 -7.71 10.63 28.73
CA ARG A 379 -8.76 11.25 29.57
C ARG A 379 -9.03 12.70 29.16
N TYR A 380 -8.01 13.44 28.72
CA TYR A 380 -8.16 14.81 28.21
C TYR A 380 -9.10 14.84 27.00
N PHE A 381 -8.82 14.03 25.97
CA PHE A 381 -9.65 13.94 24.77
C PHE A 381 -11.09 13.53 25.08
N ALA A 382 -11.26 12.50 25.92
CA ALA A 382 -12.58 12.02 26.32
C ALA A 382 -13.38 13.04 27.17
N THR A 383 -12.71 13.77 28.06
CA THR A 383 -13.37 14.74 28.96
C THR A 383 -13.87 15.96 28.19
N TYR A 384 -13.07 16.46 27.25
CA TYR A 384 -13.35 17.70 26.54
C TYR A 384 -13.98 17.48 25.15
N ASN A 385 -14.17 16.22 24.73
CA ASN A 385 -14.68 15.85 23.39
C ASN A 385 -13.86 16.49 22.27
N LEU A 386 -12.54 16.42 22.39
CA LEU A 386 -11.59 17.01 21.44
C LEU A 386 -11.11 15.98 20.43
N VAL A 387 -10.53 16.49 19.34
CA VAL A 387 -9.81 15.69 18.33
C VAL A 387 -8.38 16.19 18.10
N CYS A 388 -8.00 17.28 18.77
CA CYS A 388 -6.64 17.81 18.81
C CYS A 388 -6.42 18.54 20.15
N GLY A 389 -5.22 18.44 20.73
CA GLY A 389 -4.87 19.03 22.02
C GLY A 389 -3.46 19.65 22.04
N PRO A 390 -3.25 20.82 22.66
CA PRO A 390 -1.95 21.48 22.73
C PRO A 390 -1.02 20.82 23.75
N VAL A 391 0.25 20.64 23.38
CA VAL A 391 1.31 20.24 24.29
C VAL A 391 2.24 21.43 24.56
N VAL A 392 2.49 21.70 25.83
CA VAL A 392 3.34 22.82 26.27
C VAL A 392 4.49 22.34 27.17
N ASP A 393 5.58 23.12 27.18
CA ASP A 393 6.68 22.97 28.13
C ASP A 393 6.39 23.67 29.48
N ASP A 394 7.33 23.54 30.42
CA ASP A 394 7.27 24.16 31.75
C ASP A 394 7.23 25.71 31.72
N GLU A 395 7.72 26.32 30.63
CA GLU A 395 7.72 27.77 30.40
C GLU A 395 6.46 28.24 29.67
N ASN A 396 5.53 27.32 29.38
CA ASN A 396 4.27 27.52 28.67
C ASN A 396 4.49 28.01 27.22
N HIS A 397 5.50 27.45 26.55
CA HIS A 397 5.65 27.46 25.10
C HIS A 397 4.87 26.29 24.49
N LEU A 398 4.17 26.51 23.37
CA LEU A 398 3.62 25.40 22.60
C LEU A 398 4.78 24.69 21.90
N ILE A 399 4.91 23.38 22.13
CA ILE A 399 5.95 22.53 21.54
C ILE A 399 5.41 21.56 20.51
N GLY A 400 4.09 21.30 20.53
CA GLY A 400 3.42 20.46 19.55
C GLY A 400 1.92 20.34 19.84
N ALA A 401 1.26 19.44 19.13
CA ALA A 401 -0.12 19.04 19.41
C ALA A 401 -0.27 17.53 19.23
N VAL A 402 -1.13 16.92 20.06
CA VAL A 402 -1.52 15.52 19.91
C VAL A 402 -2.83 15.46 19.14
N THR A 403 -3.01 14.47 18.28
CA THR A 403 -4.30 14.18 17.64
C THR A 403 -4.99 12.98 18.30
N VAL A 404 -6.29 12.81 18.04
CA VAL A 404 -7.02 11.68 18.62
C VAL A 404 -6.69 10.36 17.93
N ASP A 405 -6.29 10.40 16.67
CA ASP A 405 -5.85 9.28 15.86
C ASP A 405 -4.58 8.64 16.45
N ASP A 406 -3.54 9.41 16.74
CA ASP A 406 -2.30 8.90 17.36
C ASP A 406 -2.58 8.23 18.72
N VAL A 407 -3.51 8.82 19.49
CA VAL A 407 -3.94 8.25 20.77
C VAL A 407 -4.70 6.93 20.57
N LEU A 408 -5.53 6.82 19.54
CA LEU A 408 -6.24 5.58 19.23
C LEU A 408 -5.28 4.48 18.84
N ASP A 409 -4.25 4.79 18.04
CA ASP A 409 -3.25 3.83 17.60
C ASP A 409 -2.51 3.18 18.76
N HIS A 410 -2.21 3.96 19.80
CA HIS A 410 -1.57 3.48 21.02
C HIS A 410 -2.52 2.77 21.99
N LEU A 411 -3.84 2.96 21.85
CA LEU A 411 -4.84 2.29 22.67
C LEU A 411 -5.30 0.95 22.08
N LEU A 412 -5.17 0.80 20.76
CA LEU A 412 -5.50 -0.43 20.06
C LEU A 412 -4.38 -1.48 20.27
N PRO A 413 -4.68 -2.78 20.13
CA PRO A 413 -3.67 -3.83 20.19
C PRO A 413 -2.57 -3.63 19.14
N GLU A 414 -1.33 -4.00 19.43
CA GLU A 414 -0.18 -3.84 18.51
C GLU A 414 -0.44 -4.42 17.10
N ASP A 415 -1.25 -5.47 16.99
CA ASP A 415 -1.62 -6.15 15.76
C ASP A 415 -2.89 -5.60 15.08
N TRP A 416 -3.45 -4.46 15.53
CA TRP A 416 -4.69 -3.91 14.96
C TRP A 416 -4.54 -3.55 13.47
N ARG A 417 -3.33 -3.16 13.04
CA ARG A 417 -2.99 -2.95 11.63
C ARG A 417 -2.78 -4.24 10.87
N GLU A 418 -2.55 -5.38 11.53
CA GLU A 418 -2.36 -6.68 10.89
C GLU A 418 -3.66 -7.46 10.72
N ASP A 419 -4.64 -7.22 11.59
CA ASP A 419 -5.81 -8.07 11.72
C ASP A 419 -6.97 -7.66 10.78
N ASP A 420 -7.16 -8.46 9.74
CA ASP A 420 -8.33 -8.44 8.85
C ASP A 420 -9.52 -9.23 9.43
N SER A 421 -9.36 -9.85 10.61
CA SER A 421 -10.35 -10.78 11.16
C SER A 421 -11.41 -10.07 12.03
N ASP A 422 -12.65 -10.16 11.54
CA ASP A 422 -13.92 -9.86 12.22
C ASP A 422 -14.52 -8.44 12.11
N ASP A 423 -14.40 -7.76 10.96
CA ASP A 423 -15.26 -6.60 10.67
C ASP A 423 -16.30 -6.87 9.56
N GLU A 424 -17.20 -7.82 9.81
CA GLU A 424 -18.53 -7.84 9.18
C GLU A 424 -19.46 -6.72 9.72
N GLY A 425 -18.95 -5.79 10.55
CA GLY A 425 -19.74 -4.85 11.35
C GLY A 425 -19.79 -3.40 10.84
N LEU A 426 -18.73 -2.89 10.22
CA LEU A 426 -18.61 -1.45 9.92
C LEU A 426 -18.79 -1.09 8.44
N VAL A 427 -19.86 -1.58 7.81
CA VAL A 427 -20.41 -0.94 6.59
C VAL A 427 -21.94 -0.88 6.68
N ARG A 428 -22.47 0.31 6.98
CA ARG A 428 -23.84 0.71 6.63
C ARG A 428 -23.90 2.13 6.12
#